data_AF-A0AAU4DXJ1-F1
#
_entry.id   AF-A0AAU4DXJ1-F1
#
_cell.length_a   1.000
_cell.length_b   1.000
_cell.length_c   1.000
_cell.angle_alpha   90.00
_cell.angle_beta   90.00
_cell.angle_gamma   90.00
#
_symmetry.space_group_name_H-M   'P 1'
#
loop_
_entity.id
_entity.type
_entity.pdbx_description
1 polymer ?
#
loop_
_entity_poly.entity_id
_entity_poly.type
_entity_poly.pdbx_seq_one_letter_code
_entity_poly.pdbx_strand_id
1 'polypeptide(L)'
;MKRTLQKSIQSAVLRTWDPTGSDPDAGAVAVRITFPADTFRQAPSWSPGADFEACRAGQAWIRRTPEATTMVVAGVQLPLRVAGSPGGPEVWTATGPPDAEAPEFLWEEPARITELRRAPGTRVDRAPLAGHPAAAAAARWAEFEEEWGFRPERKPDGRWSLLLLCLPAAPTRPNERELVDAAALVARRFGGTAEVRPYSAAGDPFAVWRILERAAARL
;
A
#
# COMPACT_ATOMS: atom_id res chain seq x y z
N MET A 1 -15.17 -10.52 19.42
CA MET A 1 -14.22 -9.77 18.56
C MET A 1 -14.19 -8.27 18.87
N LYS A 2 -15.25 -7.49 18.58
CA LYS A 2 -15.24 -6.01 18.69
C LYS A 2 -14.82 -5.47 20.08
N ARG A 3 -15.35 -6.04 21.18
CA ARG A 3 -14.95 -5.66 22.56
C ARG A 3 -13.47 -5.94 22.87
N THR A 4 -12.93 -7.06 22.40
CA THR A 4 -11.51 -7.41 22.61
C THR A 4 -10.61 -6.46 21.82
N LEU A 5 -10.95 -6.21 20.56
CA LEU A 5 -10.23 -5.30 19.68
C LEU A 5 -10.21 -3.87 20.23
N GLN A 6 -11.34 -3.38 20.73
CA GLN A 6 -11.44 -2.08 21.39
C GLN A 6 -10.50 -1.97 22.60
N LYS A 7 -10.49 -2.97 23.49
CA LYS A 7 -9.58 -2.99 24.65
C LYS A 7 -8.11 -3.01 24.23
N SER A 8 -7.76 -3.77 23.20
CA SER A 8 -6.40 -3.83 22.68
C SER A 8 -5.95 -2.50 22.06
N ILE A 9 -6.82 -1.84 21.28
CA ILE A 9 -6.55 -0.51 20.70
C ILE A 9 -6.36 0.53 21.80
N GLN A 10 -7.30 0.61 22.75
CA GLN A 10 -7.19 1.51 23.91
C GLN A 10 -5.89 1.30 24.69
N SER A 11 -5.52 0.03 24.92
CA SER A 11 -4.29 -0.31 25.63
C SER A 11 -3.04 0.09 24.85
N ALA A 12 -3.07 -0.02 23.51
CA ALA A 12 -1.95 0.38 22.66
C ALA A 12 -1.78 1.91 22.64
N VAL A 13 -2.87 2.67 22.49
CA VAL A 13 -2.85 4.13 22.55
C VAL A 13 -2.33 4.62 23.89
N LEU A 14 -2.82 4.08 25.00
CA LEU A 14 -2.41 4.49 26.35
C LEU A 14 -0.92 4.22 26.65
N ARG A 15 -0.29 3.25 25.97
CA ARG A 15 1.13 2.95 26.17
C ARG A 15 2.06 3.99 25.55
N THR A 16 1.65 4.60 24.45
CA THR A 16 2.48 5.55 23.71
C THR A 16 1.96 6.99 23.80
N TRP A 17 0.81 7.22 24.43
CA TRP A 17 0.25 8.56 24.57
C TRP A 17 1.12 9.44 25.47
N ASP A 18 1.62 10.51 24.87
CA ASP A 18 2.38 11.58 25.52
C ASP A 18 1.60 12.89 25.39
N PRO A 19 0.90 13.33 26.45
CA PRO A 19 0.17 14.59 26.42
C PRO A 19 1.09 15.82 26.37
N THR A 20 2.41 15.67 26.57
CA THR A 20 3.38 16.78 26.50
C THR A 20 3.77 17.13 25.06
N GLY A 21 3.40 16.29 24.08
CA GLY A 21 3.55 16.56 22.65
C GLY A 21 4.98 16.45 22.13
N SER A 22 5.87 15.74 22.84
CA SER A 22 7.27 15.58 22.43
C SER A 22 7.44 14.59 21.28
N ASP A 23 6.52 13.63 21.15
CA ASP A 23 6.46 12.67 20.05
C ASP A 23 5.17 12.92 19.22
N PRO A 24 5.29 13.29 17.93
CA PRO A 24 4.13 13.50 17.06
C PRO A 24 3.33 12.22 16.78
N ASP A 25 3.94 11.04 16.95
CA ASP A 25 3.30 9.73 16.80
C ASP A 25 2.75 9.20 18.14
N ALA A 26 2.81 9.99 19.22
CA ALA A 26 2.35 9.56 20.53
C ALA A 26 0.86 9.17 20.53
N GLY A 27 0.57 7.93 20.92
CA GLY A 27 -0.77 7.36 20.86
C GLY A 27 -1.20 6.88 19.47
N ALA A 28 -0.33 6.94 18.46
CA ALA A 28 -0.60 6.31 17.17
C ALA A 28 -0.70 4.79 17.33
N VAL A 29 -1.71 4.21 16.67
CA VAL A 29 -2.03 2.79 16.76
C VAL A 29 -2.27 2.21 15.38
N ALA A 30 -1.73 1.02 15.17
CA ALA A 30 -1.92 0.24 13.97
C ALA A 30 -2.73 -1.03 14.25
N VAL A 31 -3.63 -1.36 13.34
CA VAL A 31 -4.28 -2.67 13.26
C VAL A 31 -3.87 -3.33 11.96
N ARG A 32 -3.09 -4.41 12.07
CA ARG A 32 -2.80 -5.28 10.94
C ARG A 32 -3.89 -6.34 10.85
N ILE A 33 -4.53 -6.45 9.70
CA ILE A 33 -5.48 -7.52 9.39
C ILE A 33 -4.79 -8.47 8.43
N THR A 34 -4.63 -9.73 8.83
CA THR A 34 -4.10 -10.79 7.96
C THR A 34 -5.24 -11.67 7.48
N PHE A 35 -5.34 -11.85 6.17
CA PHE A 35 -6.36 -12.68 5.54
C PHE A 35 -5.78 -14.04 5.13
N PRO A 36 -6.61 -15.12 5.09
CA PRO A 36 -6.25 -16.39 4.46
C PRO A 36 -5.71 -16.19 3.04
N ALA A 37 -4.78 -17.06 2.60
CA ALA A 37 -4.11 -16.94 1.31
C ALA A 37 -5.08 -16.97 0.11
N ASP A 38 -6.21 -17.64 0.27
CA ASP A 38 -7.24 -17.84 -0.74
C ASP A 38 -8.34 -16.77 -0.75
N THR A 39 -8.33 -15.83 0.20
CA THR A 39 -9.34 -14.75 0.36
C THR A 39 -9.56 -13.98 -0.94
N PHE A 40 -8.48 -13.69 -1.66
CA PHE A 40 -8.50 -12.94 -2.92
C PHE A 40 -8.04 -13.79 -4.10
N ARG A 41 -8.22 -15.12 -4.05
CA ARG A 41 -7.75 -16.05 -5.11
C ARG A 41 -8.34 -15.76 -6.50
N GLN A 42 -9.51 -15.12 -6.54
CA GLN A 42 -10.19 -14.75 -7.77
C GLN A 42 -9.69 -13.43 -8.34
N ALA A 43 -8.87 -12.68 -7.60
CA ALA A 43 -8.28 -11.46 -8.13
C ALA A 43 -7.29 -11.83 -9.24
N PRO A 44 -7.43 -11.26 -10.45
CA PRO A 44 -6.46 -11.44 -11.49
C PRO A 44 -5.11 -10.93 -10.99
N SER A 45 -4.09 -11.76 -11.21
CA SER A 45 -2.71 -11.42 -10.88
C SER A 45 -1.89 -11.38 -12.16
N TRP A 46 -1.05 -10.38 -12.27
CA TRP A 46 -0.02 -10.29 -13.29
C TRP A 46 1.31 -9.93 -12.62
N SER A 47 2.42 -10.42 -13.15
CA SER A 47 3.76 -9.95 -12.82
C SER A 47 4.59 -9.84 -14.11
N PRO A 48 5.66 -9.02 -14.11
CA PRO A 48 6.57 -8.92 -15.26
C PRO A 48 7.38 -10.20 -15.52
N GLY A 49 7.43 -11.11 -14.54
CA GLY A 49 8.16 -12.38 -14.59
C GLY A 49 8.20 -13.06 -13.23
N ALA A 50 8.77 -14.26 -13.16
CA ALA A 50 8.92 -15.03 -11.92
C ALA A 50 10.00 -14.47 -10.99
N ASP A 51 11.04 -13.84 -11.55
CA ASP A 51 12.18 -13.28 -10.80
C ASP A 51 11.91 -11.88 -10.23
N PHE A 52 10.67 -11.40 -10.33
CA PHE A 52 10.25 -10.10 -9.84
C PHE A 52 9.60 -10.23 -8.46
N GLU A 53 10.15 -9.52 -7.49
CA GLU A 53 9.54 -9.30 -6.19
C GLU A 53 8.43 -8.25 -6.34
N ALA A 54 7.24 -8.51 -5.78
CA ALA A 54 6.16 -7.54 -5.75
C ALA A 54 6.37 -6.54 -4.60
N CYS A 55 6.58 -5.25 -4.92
CA CYS A 55 6.68 -4.17 -3.93
C CYS A 55 5.28 -3.71 -3.49
N ARG A 56 4.36 -3.59 -4.46
CA ARG A 56 2.96 -3.21 -4.22
C ARG A 56 2.04 -4.11 -5.03
N ALA A 57 1.10 -4.75 -4.35
CA ALA A 57 0.26 -5.80 -4.94
C ALA A 57 -0.43 -5.34 -6.23
N GLY A 58 -0.14 -6.07 -7.32
CA GLY A 58 -0.73 -5.83 -8.64
C GLY A 58 -0.30 -4.51 -9.31
N GLN A 59 0.69 -3.80 -8.78
CA GLN A 59 1.05 -2.46 -9.25
C GLN A 59 2.55 -2.23 -9.42
N ALA A 60 3.41 -2.73 -8.53
CA ALA A 60 4.84 -2.43 -8.56
C ALA A 60 5.68 -3.67 -8.27
N TRP A 61 6.77 -3.81 -9.02
CA TRP A 61 7.70 -4.94 -8.92
C TRP A 61 9.15 -4.50 -9.08
N ILE A 62 10.06 -5.23 -8.45
CA ILE A 62 11.51 -5.05 -8.59
C ILE A 62 12.20 -6.39 -8.83
N ARG A 63 13.23 -6.37 -9.66
CA ARG A 63 14.19 -7.46 -9.85
C ARG A 63 15.59 -6.89 -9.75
N ARG A 64 16.42 -7.50 -8.90
CA ARG A 64 17.84 -7.15 -8.76
C ARG A 64 18.69 -8.31 -9.27
N THR A 65 19.62 -8.03 -10.17
CA THR A 65 20.64 -8.97 -10.65
C THR A 65 22.02 -8.33 -10.49
N PRO A 66 23.12 -9.11 -10.59
CA PRO A 66 24.47 -8.54 -10.57
C PRO A 66 24.74 -7.50 -11.66
N GLU A 67 23.97 -7.53 -12.75
CA GLU A 67 24.13 -6.66 -13.90
C GLU A 67 23.23 -5.41 -13.85
N ALA A 68 22.05 -5.49 -13.22
CA ALA A 68 21.08 -4.41 -13.25
C ALA A 68 20.00 -4.52 -12.16
N THR A 69 19.41 -3.36 -11.84
CA THR A 69 18.13 -3.27 -11.12
C THR A 69 17.03 -2.88 -12.09
N THR A 70 16.00 -3.73 -12.20
CA THR A 70 14.81 -3.50 -13.03
C THR A 70 13.58 -3.28 -12.16
N MET A 71 12.85 -2.20 -12.43
CA MET A 71 11.63 -1.83 -11.73
C MET A 71 10.49 -1.73 -12.75
N VAL A 72 9.32 -2.25 -12.39
CA VAL A 72 8.13 -2.18 -13.23
C VAL A 72 6.97 -1.65 -12.42
N VAL A 73 6.25 -0.66 -12.95
CA VAL A 73 5.03 -0.14 -12.34
C VAL A 73 3.91 -0.11 -13.38
N ALA A 74 2.78 -0.75 -13.08
CA ALA A 74 1.59 -0.72 -13.90
C ALA A 74 0.61 0.34 -13.39
N GLY A 75 -0.08 1.03 -14.31
CA GLY A 75 -1.10 2.02 -13.96
C GLY A 75 -0.55 3.39 -13.58
N VAL A 76 0.66 3.72 -14.03
CA VAL A 76 1.21 5.07 -13.85
C VAL A 76 0.43 6.04 -14.74
N GLN A 77 -0.18 7.05 -14.13
CA GLN A 77 -0.85 8.11 -14.89
C GLN A 77 -0.06 9.40 -14.76
N LEU A 78 0.52 9.84 -15.88
CA LEU A 78 1.13 11.16 -15.94
C LEU A 78 0.07 12.25 -16.10
N PRO A 79 0.32 13.47 -15.60
CA PRO A 79 -0.48 14.62 -15.94
C PRO A 79 -0.52 14.80 -17.47
N LEU A 80 -1.68 15.16 -18.03
CA LEU A 80 -1.90 15.35 -19.48
C LEU A 80 -0.94 16.36 -20.15
N ARG A 81 -0.20 17.14 -19.38
CA ARG A 81 0.77 18.14 -19.85
C ARG A 81 2.16 17.55 -20.17
N VAL A 82 2.40 16.27 -19.92
CA VAL A 82 3.70 15.64 -20.25
C VAL A 82 3.70 15.21 -21.72
N ALA A 83 4.53 15.86 -22.54
CA ALA A 83 4.68 15.55 -23.95
C ALA A 83 5.03 14.07 -24.18
N GLY A 84 4.32 13.42 -25.12
CA GLY A 84 4.51 12.00 -25.45
C GLY A 84 3.89 11.03 -24.44
N SER A 85 2.91 11.45 -23.65
CA SER A 85 2.02 10.54 -22.91
C SER A 85 0.74 10.29 -23.72
N PRO A 86 0.27 9.04 -23.85
CA PRO A 86 -0.94 8.69 -24.60
C PRO A 86 -2.24 9.14 -23.92
N GLY A 87 -2.17 9.91 -22.82
CA GLY A 87 -3.33 10.44 -22.10
C GLY A 87 -4.03 9.46 -21.16
N GLY A 88 -3.52 8.23 -21.06
CA GLY A 88 -4.04 7.16 -20.19
C GLY A 88 -2.97 6.53 -19.31
N PRO A 89 -3.37 5.60 -18.42
CA PRO A 89 -2.43 4.87 -17.59
C PRO A 89 -1.45 4.05 -18.43
N GLU A 90 -0.21 4.00 -17.98
CA GLU A 90 0.91 3.33 -18.64
C GLU A 90 1.52 2.26 -17.73
N VAL A 91 2.24 1.33 -18.35
CA VAL A 91 3.20 0.46 -17.70
C VAL A 91 4.58 1.04 -17.92
N TRP A 92 5.29 1.32 -16.83
CA TRP A 92 6.63 1.89 -16.82
C TRP A 92 7.63 0.82 -16.41
N THR A 93 8.69 0.68 -17.19
CA THR A 93 9.83 -0.18 -16.87
C THR A 93 11.06 0.69 -16.80
N ALA A 94 11.77 0.66 -15.67
CA ALA A 94 13.05 1.34 -15.50
C ALA A 94 14.15 0.31 -15.23
N THR A 95 15.24 0.37 -15.98
CA THR A 95 16.41 -0.50 -15.81
C THR A 95 17.64 0.36 -15.61
N GLY A 96 18.26 0.26 -14.44
CA GLY A 96 19.46 1.00 -14.05
C GLY A 96 20.60 0.07 -13.65
N PRO A 97 21.74 0.64 -13.20
CA PRO A 97 22.88 -0.12 -12.72
C PRO A 97 22.53 -1.00 -11.51
N PRO A 98 23.34 -2.03 -11.19
CA PRO A 98 23.02 -3.00 -10.14
C PRO A 98 22.97 -2.39 -8.74
N ASP A 99 23.77 -1.36 -8.51
CA ASP A 99 23.83 -0.55 -7.28
C ASP A 99 22.83 0.62 -7.29
N ALA A 100 21.95 0.71 -8.29
CA ALA A 100 20.85 1.66 -8.23
C ALA A 100 20.06 1.39 -6.95
N GLU A 101 20.08 2.39 -6.06
CA GLU A 101 19.37 2.34 -4.79
C GLU A 101 17.93 1.94 -5.09
N ALA A 102 17.52 0.78 -4.58
CA ALA A 102 16.18 0.31 -4.81
C ALA A 102 15.23 1.28 -4.12
N PRO A 103 14.40 1.99 -4.89
CA PRO A 103 13.70 3.08 -4.29
C PRO A 103 12.64 2.54 -3.34
N GLU A 104 12.76 2.89 -2.07
CA GLU A 104 11.72 2.69 -1.06
C GLU A 104 10.38 3.26 -1.53
N PHE A 105 10.40 4.25 -2.45
CA PHE A 105 9.19 4.76 -3.10
C PHE A 105 8.37 3.68 -3.81
N LEU A 106 8.92 2.54 -4.25
CA LEU A 106 8.09 1.53 -4.93
C LEU A 106 7.05 0.90 -4.00
N TRP A 107 7.29 0.94 -2.69
CA TRP A 107 6.35 0.47 -1.68
C TRP A 107 5.35 1.57 -1.30
N GLU A 108 5.80 2.82 -1.21
CA GLU A 108 5.00 3.95 -0.74
C GLU A 108 4.27 4.68 -1.88
N GLU A 109 5.04 5.15 -2.86
CA GLU A 109 4.63 6.00 -3.97
C GLU A 109 5.17 5.49 -5.33
N PRO A 110 4.65 4.38 -5.88
CA PRO A 110 5.13 3.82 -7.15
C PRO A 110 5.13 4.81 -8.32
N ALA A 111 4.29 5.85 -8.28
CA ALA A 111 4.25 6.91 -9.28
C ALA A 111 5.57 7.68 -9.40
N ARG A 112 6.41 7.66 -8.35
CA ARG A 112 7.77 8.24 -8.36
C ARG A 112 8.74 7.51 -9.29
N ILE A 113 8.37 6.36 -9.86
CA ILE A 113 9.12 5.75 -10.99
C ILE A 113 9.33 6.73 -12.14
N THR A 114 8.47 7.74 -12.27
CA THR A 114 8.57 8.78 -13.29
C THR A 114 9.79 9.69 -13.09
N GLU A 115 10.33 9.78 -11.87
CA GLU A 115 11.55 10.53 -11.52
C GLU A 115 12.80 9.90 -12.15
N LEU A 116 12.80 8.57 -12.34
CA LEU A 116 13.94 7.81 -12.88
C LEU A 116 14.29 8.16 -14.32
N ARG A 117 13.43 8.89 -15.04
CA ARG A 117 13.75 9.46 -16.36
C ARG A 117 14.99 10.34 -16.36
N ARG A 118 15.33 10.92 -15.20
CA ARG A 118 16.47 11.81 -15.03
C ARG A 118 17.66 11.10 -14.37
N ALA A 119 17.51 9.83 -13.98
CA ALA A 119 18.56 9.09 -13.30
C ALA A 119 19.66 8.69 -14.31
N PRO A 120 20.93 9.05 -14.06
CA PRO A 120 22.05 8.63 -14.92
C PRO A 120 22.11 7.10 -15.03
N GLY A 121 22.44 6.59 -16.22
CA GLY A 121 22.57 5.15 -16.46
C GLY A 121 21.25 4.37 -16.41
N THR A 122 20.11 5.04 -16.29
CA THR A 122 18.79 4.39 -16.26
C THR A 122 18.08 4.51 -17.60
N ARG A 123 17.67 3.37 -18.16
CA ARG A 123 16.79 3.28 -19.31
C ARG A 123 15.34 3.19 -18.82
N VAL A 124 14.44 3.96 -19.45
CA VAL A 124 13.00 3.92 -19.15
C VAL A 124 12.21 3.58 -20.40
N ASP A 125 11.48 2.48 -20.36
CA ASP A 125 10.53 2.04 -21.39
C ASP A 125 9.08 2.23 -20.90
N ARG A 126 8.18 2.62 -21.80
CA ARG A 126 6.77 2.88 -21.50
C ARG A 126 5.86 2.15 -22.48
N ALA A 127 4.78 1.59 -21.99
CA ALA A 127 3.73 0.98 -22.80
C ALA A 127 2.35 1.44 -22.30
N PRO A 128 1.35 1.59 -23.19
CA PRO A 128 -0.02 1.79 -22.74
C PRO A 128 -0.49 0.63 -21.84
N LEU A 129 -1.22 0.94 -20.77
CA LEU A 129 -1.87 -0.11 -19.97
C LEU A 129 -3.04 -0.75 -20.74
N ALA A 130 -3.71 0.01 -21.61
CA ALA A 130 -4.80 -0.51 -22.42
C ALA A 130 -4.32 -1.66 -23.32
N GLY A 131 -4.96 -2.83 -23.19
CA GLY A 131 -4.57 -4.06 -23.90
C GLY A 131 -3.37 -4.79 -23.30
N HIS A 132 -2.73 -4.26 -22.26
CA HIS A 132 -1.63 -4.93 -21.56
C HIS A 132 -2.16 -6.04 -20.63
N PRO A 133 -1.45 -7.17 -20.43
CA PRO A 133 -1.87 -8.23 -19.50
C PRO A 133 -2.12 -7.76 -18.06
N ALA A 134 -1.43 -6.70 -17.64
CA ALA A 134 -1.62 -6.06 -16.33
C ALA A 134 -2.96 -5.31 -16.17
N ALA A 135 -3.67 -5.00 -17.27
CA ALA A 135 -4.87 -4.16 -17.25
C ALA A 135 -5.99 -4.76 -16.40
N ALA A 136 -6.23 -6.07 -16.51
CA ALA A 136 -7.27 -6.75 -15.75
C ALA A 136 -7.02 -6.72 -14.24
N ALA A 137 -5.76 -6.93 -13.82
CA ALA A 137 -5.34 -6.81 -12.43
C ALA A 137 -5.51 -5.37 -11.91
N ALA A 138 -5.03 -4.39 -12.68
CA ALA A 138 -5.13 -2.97 -12.32
C ALA A 138 -6.59 -2.52 -12.18
N ALA A 139 -7.45 -2.86 -13.14
CA ALA A 139 -8.88 -2.51 -13.12
C ALA A 139 -9.60 -3.14 -11.93
N ARG A 140 -9.43 -4.46 -11.70
CA ARG A 140 -10.09 -5.16 -10.59
C ARG A 140 -9.73 -4.56 -9.23
N TRP A 141 -8.46 -4.21 -9.03
CA TRP A 141 -8.01 -3.63 -7.78
C TRP A 141 -8.36 -2.15 -7.64
N ALA A 142 -8.52 -1.40 -8.74
CA ALA A 142 -9.06 -0.04 -8.70
C ALA A 142 -10.55 -0.06 -8.30
N GLU A 143 -11.35 -0.95 -8.90
CA GLU A 143 -12.75 -1.16 -8.52
C GLU A 143 -12.88 -1.61 -7.06
N PHE A 144 -12.02 -2.53 -6.60
CA PHE A 144 -12.00 -2.97 -5.20
C PHE A 144 -11.75 -1.79 -4.25
N GLU A 145 -10.77 -0.95 -4.59
CA GLU A 145 -10.38 0.20 -3.78
C GLU A 145 -11.46 1.30 -3.79
N GLU A 146 -12.15 1.49 -4.91
CA GLU A 146 -13.30 2.38 -4.99
C GLU A 146 -14.49 1.89 -4.14
N GLU A 147 -14.75 0.57 -4.16
CA GLU A 147 -15.84 -0.05 -3.40
C GLU A 147 -15.55 -0.08 -1.90
N TRP A 148 -14.34 -0.50 -1.51
CA TRP A 148 -14.01 -0.81 -0.11
C TRP A 148 -13.15 0.25 0.58
N GLY A 149 -12.57 1.19 -0.18
CA GLY A 149 -11.70 2.24 0.35
C GLY A 149 -10.31 1.75 0.79
N PHE A 150 -9.91 0.54 0.39
CA PHE A 150 -8.56 0.00 0.67
C PHE A 150 -8.11 -0.99 -0.40
N ARG A 151 -6.80 -1.26 -0.48
CA ARG A 151 -6.22 -2.36 -1.27
C ARG A 151 -5.37 -3.27 -0.36
N PRO A 152 -5.66 -4.57 -0.26
CA PRO A 152 -4.84 -5.49 0.51
C PRO A 152 -3.50 -5.73 -0.19
N GLU A 153 -2.45 -5.92 0.61
CA GLU A 153 -1.12 -6.28 0.13
C GLU A 153 -0.91 -7.77 0.20
N ARG A 154 -0.29 -8.35 -0.82
CA ARG A 154 0.16 -9.75 -0.78
C ARG A 154 1.53 -9.81 -0.13
N LYS A 155 1.67 -10.63 0.90
CA LYS A 155 2.94 -10.87 1.60
C LYS A 155 3.74 -11.98 0.90
N PRO A 156 5.08 -12.07 1.13
CA PRO A 156 5.92 -13.12 0.55
C PRO A 156 5.47 -14.55 0.89
N ASP A 157 4.84 -14.73 2.05
CA ASP A 157 4.25 -16.01 2.49
C ASP A 157 2.93 -16.38 1.78
N GLY A 158 2.52 -15.58 0.80
CA GLY A 158 1.30 -15.77 0.01
C GLY A 158 0.02 -15.29 0.68
N ARG A 159 0.04 -14.91 1.97
CA ARG A 159 -1.11 -14.32 2.65
C ARG A 159 -1.33 -12.89 2.23
N TRP A 160 -2.50 -12.36 2.55
CA TRP A 160 -2.83 -10.96 2.32
C TRP A 160 -2.87 -10.20 3.62
N SER A 161 -2.54 -8.91 3.59
CA SER A 161 -2.62 -8.04 4.76
C SER A 161 -3.15 -6.67 4.43
N LEU A 162 -3.81 -6.05 5.41
CA LEU A 162 -4.19 -4.65 5.40
C LEU A 162 -3.66 -4.00 6.68
N LEU A 163 -3.05 -2.82 6.59
CA LEU A 163 -2.65 -2.02 7.75
C LEU A 163 -3.60 -0.83 7.88
N LEU A 164 -4.31 -0.75 9.01
CA LEU A 164 -5.16 0.37 9.37
C LEU A 164 -4.49 1.21 10.44
N LEU A 165 -4.47 2.53 10.27
CA LEU A 165 -3.80 3.43 11.19
C LEU A 165 -4.76 4.47 11.73
N CYS A 166 -4.63 4.74 13.02
CA CYS A 166 -5.24 5.90 13.66
C CYS A 166 -4.10 6.75 14.20
N LEU A 167 -3.90 7.91 13.57
CA LEU A 167 -2.94 8.91 14.00
C LEU A 167 -3.67 9.97 14.84
N PRO A 168 -3.05 10.51 15.89
CA PRO A 168 -3.59 11.68 16.57
C PRO A 168 -3.61 12.88 15.61
N ALA A 169 -4.71 13.63 15.57
CA ALA A 169 -4.69 14.97 15.00
C ALA A 169 -4.24 15.91 16.11
N ALA A 170 -2.98 16.33 16.13
CA ALA A 170 -2.48 17.19 17.21
C ALA A 170 -3.42 18.38 17.46
N PRO A 171 -3.84 18.67 18.71
CA PRO A 171 -3.49 18.04 20.00
C PRO A 171 -4.51 17.00 20.51
N THR A 172 -5.42 16.53 19.65
CA THR A 172 -6.52 15.62 20.03
C THR A 172 -6.09 14.16 20.07
N ARG A 173 -6.69 13.41 21.00
CA ARG A 173 -6.52 11.96 21.06
C ARG A 173 -7.05 11.29 19.77
N PRO A 174 -6.43 10.18 19.32
CA PRO A 174 -6.89 9.47 18.14
C PRO A 174 -8.34 8.98 18.29
N ASN A 175 -9.13 9.03 17.21
CA ASN A 175 -10.48 8.46 17.18
C ASN A 175 -10.42 6.93 17.04
N GLU A 176 -10.14 6.25 18.16
CA GLU A 176 -10.04 4.79 18.25
C GLU A 176 -11.31 4.06 17.79
N ARG A 177 -12.48 4.70 17.90
CA ARG A 177 -13.77 4.08 17.59
C ARG A 177 -13.89 3.76 16.10
N GLU A 178 -13.50 4.68 15.24
CA GLU A 178 -13.52 4.47 13.79
C GLU A 178 -12.56 3.35 13.37
N LEU A 179 -11.38 3.29 14.00
CA LEU A 179 -10.42 2.22 13.77
C LEU A 179 -10.97 0.85 14.21
N VAL A 180 -11.62 0.77 15.38
CA VAL A 180 -12.29 -0.45 15.86
C VAL A 180 -13.38 -0.88 14.88
N ASP A 181 -14.21 0.06 14.43
CA ASP A 181 -15.35 -0.22 13.56
C ASP A 181 -14.89 -0.71 12.18
N ALA A 182 -13.95 0.01 11.55
CA ALA A 182 -13.35 -0.38 10.27
C ALA A 182 -12.64 -1.73 10.36
N ALA A 183 -11.79 -1.93 11.37
CA ALA A 183 -11.05 -3.18 11.53
C ALA A 183 -11.99 -4.37 11.78
N ALA A 184 -13.01 -4.19 12.62
CA ALA A 184 -13.98 -5.25 12.90
C ALA A 184 -14.90 -5.56 11.71
N LEU A 185 -15.16 -4.58 10.85
CA LEU A 185 -15.92 -4.77 9.61
C LEU A 185 -15.08 -5.57 8.60
N VAL A 186 -13.87 -5.10 8.29
CA VAL A 186 -12.96 -5.73 7.32
C VAL A 186 -12.64 -7.17 7.73
N ALA A 187 -12.25 -7.39 8.99
CA ALA A 187 -11.95 -8.74 9.50
C ALA A 187 -13.16 -9.68 9.36
N ARG A 188 -14.39 -9.21 9.66
CA ARG A 188 -15.60 -10.04 9.50
C ARG A 188 -15.96 -10.28 8.05
N ARG A 189 -15.84 -9.28 7.20
CA ARG A 189 -16.25 -9.36 5.79
C ARG A 189 -15.36 -10.30 4.99
N PHE A 190 -14.06 -10.28 5.24
CA PHE A 190 -13.05 -11.00 4.45
C PHE A 190 -12.39 -12.15 5.22
N GLY A 191 -12.90 -12.52 6.40
CA GLY A 191 -12.35 -13.61 7.22
C GLY A 191 -10.94 -13.35 7.74
N GLY A 192 -10.58 -12.08 7.96
CA GLY A 192 -9.26 -11.67 8.44
C GLY A 192 -9.10 -11.80 9.96
N THR A 193 -7.85 -11.95 10.41
CA THR A 193 -7.45 -11.88 11.82
C THR A 193 -6.78 -10.53 12.08
N ALA A 194 -7.26 -9.80 13.10
CA ALA A 194 -6.75 -8.49 13.47
C ALA A 194 -5.70 -8.59 14.60
N GLU A 195 -4.57 -7.94 14.40
CA GLU A 195 -3.48 -7.76 15.36
C GLU A 195 -3.29 -6.26 15.62
N VAL A 196 -3.21 -5.87 16.89
CA VAL A 196 -3.05 -4.46 17.30
C VAL A 196 -1.64 -4.23 17.78
N ARG A 197 -1.01 -3.14 17.33
CA ARG A 197 0.30 -2.72 17.80
C ARG A 197 0.40 -1.20 17.90
N PRO A 198 1.22 -0.65 18.82
CA PRO A 198 1.63 0.74 18.73
C PRO A 198 2.27 1.02 17.37
N TYR A 199 2.03 2.19 16.81
CA TYR A 199 2.64 2.61 15.56
C TYR A 199 3.81 3.55 15.82
N SER A 200 4.87 3.41 15.03
CA SER A 200 5.98 4.36 14.95
C SER A 200 6.41 4.44 13.50
N ALA A 201 6.47 5.66 12.94
CA ALA A 201 6.88 5.86 11.55
C ALA A 201 8.30 5.33 11.26
N ALA A 202 9.18 5.28 12.26
CA ALA A 202 10.55 4.79 12.12
C ALA A 202 10.65 3.26 11.94
N GLY A 203 9.60 2.49 12.29
CA GLY A 203 9.62 1.03 12.27
C GLY A 203 8.69 0.37 11.25
N ASP A 204 7.81 1.14 10.60
CA ASP A 204 6.81 0.63 9.67
C ASP A 204 6.60 1.61 8.49
N PRO A 205 7.48 1.59 7.46
CA PRO A 205 7.38 2.47 6.29
C PRO A 205 6.21 2.10 5.35
N PHE A 206 5.25 1.28 5.79
CA PHE A 206 4.20 0.81 4.91
C PHE A 206 3.15 1.89 4.67
N ALA A 207 2.72 1.99 3.40
CA ALA A 207 1.70 2.92 2.91
C ALA A 207 0.52 3.06 3.89
N VAL A 208 0.51 4.21 4.55
CA VAL A 208 -0.46 4.58 5.57
C VAL A 208 -1.81 4.78 4.90
N TRP A 209 -2.67 3.78 4.95
CA TRP A 209 -4.05 3.94 4.50
C TRP A 209 -4.86 4.67 5.59
N ARG A 210 -5.00 5.99 5.42
CA ARG A 210 -6.02 6.80 6.09
C ARG A 210 -7.40 6.35 5.61
N ILE A 211 -7.97 5.34 6.26
CA ILE A 211 -9.35 4.90 6.02
C ILE A 211 -10.40 5.97 6.38
N LEU A 212 -9.98 7.06 7.03
CA LEU A 212 -10.89 7.97 7.74
C LEU A 212 -11.73 8.88 6.83
N GLU A 213 -11.47 9.01 5.53
CA GLU A 213 -12.24 9.95 4.69
C GLU A 213 -13.29 9.32 3.77
N ARG A 214 -13.23 8.02 3.45
CA ARG A 214 -14.15 7.42 2.45
C ARG A 214 -14.93 6.20 2.93
N ALA A 215 -14.39 5.40 3.84
CA ALA A 215 -15.10 4.21 4.35
C ALA A 215 -16.32 4.60 5.20
N ALA A 216 -16.25 5.68 5.98
CA ALA A 216 -17.33 6.11 6.86
C ALA A 216 -18.54 6.75 6.12
N ALA A 217 -18.38 7.14 4.85
CA ALA A 217 -19.44 7.82 4.09
C ALA A 217 -20.35 6.86 3.30
N ARG A 218 -19.99 5.58 3.18
CA ARG A 218 -20.70 4.59 2.34
C ARG A 218 -20.89 3.21 2.98
N LEU A 219 -20.44 3.02 4.23
CA LEU A 219 -20.61 1.80 5.02
C LEU A 219 -21.40 2.10 6.30
#